data_AF-A0A348ANB3-F1
#
_entry.id   AF-A0A348ANB3-F1
#
_cell.length_a   1.000
_cell.length_b   1.000
_cell.length_c   1.000
_cell.angle_alpha   90.00
_cell.angle_beta   90.00
_cell.angle_gamma   90.00
#
_symmetry.space_group_name_H-M   'P 1'
#
loop_
_entity.id
_entity.type
_entity.pdbx_description
1 polymer ?
#
loop_
_entity_poly.entity_id
_entity_poly.type
_entity_poly.pdbx_seq_one_letter_code
_entity_poly.pdbx_strand_id
1 'polypeptide(L)'
;MIKTFIAQAKNTVVANKKKLYGIVVLAALIGILTVGAHAMFQVRGVVTGVGNNSITVANFFRTQTVDLTGSTVNTANIKIGDKVKIQKDLHGNVLYARTSLDKDGEHDDD
;
A
#
# COMPACT_ATOMS: atom_id res chain seq x y z
N MET A 1 -10.84 -44.49 -3.77
CA MET A 1 -11.55 -43.34 -3.17
C MET A 1 -11.14 -41.99 -3.75
N ILE A 2 -9.85 -41.67 -3.89
CA ILE A 2 -9.39 -40.38 -4.47
C ILE A 2 -9.88 -40.12 -5.91
N LYS A 3 -9.87 -41.14 -6.78
CA LYS A 3 -10.34 -41.00 -8.18
C LYS A 3 -11.82 -40.62 -8.27
N THR A 4 -12.65 -41.09 -7.34
CA THR A 4 -14.08 -40.79 -7.28
C THR A 4 -14.32 -39.36 -6.83
N PHE A 5 -13.55 -38.88 -5.85
CA PHE A 5 -13.57 -37.48 -5.40
C PHE A 5 -13.18 -36.51 -6.51
N ILE A 6 -12.12 -36.81 -7.27
CA ILE A 6 -11.66 -35.97 -8.39
C ILE A 6 -12.73 -35.93 -9.49
N ALA A 7 -13.36 -37.05 -9.81
CA ALA A 7 -14.43 -37.10 -10.81
C ALA A 7 -15.67 -36.30 -10.37
N GLN A 8 -16.04 -36.38 -9.09
CA GLN A 8 -17.18 -35.66 -8.52
C GLN A 8 -16.91 -34.14 -8.45
N ALA A 9 -15.70 -33.73 -8.09
CA ALA A 9 -15.27 -32.33 -8.14
C ALA A 9 -15.30 -31.78 -9.57
N LYS A 10 -14.79 -32.56 -10.55
CA LYS A 10 -14.79 -32.17 -11.96
C LYS A 10 -16.20 -31.96 -12.50
N ASN A 11 -17.14 -32.85 -12.16
CA ASN A 11 -18.54 -32.71 -12.57
C ASN A 11 -19.22 -31.47 -11.94
N THR A 12 -18.96 -31.21 -10.66
CA THR A 12 -19.50 -30.03 -9.96
C THR A 12 -18.96 -28.72 -10.54
N VAL A 13 -17.67 -28.68 -10.92
CA VAL A 13 -17.03 -27.53 -11.57
C VAL A 13 -17.61 -27.30 -12.96
N VAL A 14 -17.83 -28.35 -13.75
CA VAL A 14 -18.44 -28.23 -15.09
C VAL A 14 -19.90 -27.76 -15.01
N ALA A 15 -20.67 -28.26 -14.04
CA ALA A 15 -22.06 -27.85 -13.82
C ALA A 15 -22.18 -26.38 -13.39
N ASN A 16 -21.23 -25.87 -12.60
CA ASN A 16 -21.26 -24.51 -12.06
C ASN A 16 -20.26 -23.55 -12.72
N LYS A 17 -19.70 -23.91 -13.89
CA LYS A 17 -18.61 -23.16 -14.55
C LYS A 17 -18.86 -21.66 -14.70
N LYS A 18 -20.11 -21.26 -14.96
CA LYS A 18 -20.52 -19.84 -15.08
C LYS A 18 -20.48 -19.11 -13.73
N LYS A 19 -20.94 -19.74 -12.66
CA LYS A 19 -20.90 -19.19 -11.29
C LYS A 19 -19.46 -19.12 -10.79
N LEU A 20 -18.66 -20.15 -11.08
CA LEU A 20 -17.25 -20.20 -10.70
C LEU A 20 -16.45 -19.10 -11.41
N TYR A 21 -16.69 -18.88 -12.71
CA TYR A 21 -16.07 -17.78 -13.45
C TYR A 21 -16.44 -16.41 -12.85
N GLY A 22 -17.71 -16.21 -12.49
CA GLY A 22 -18.17 -14.99 -11.82
C GLY A 22 -17.45 -14.75 -10.49
N ILE A 23 -17.29 -15.78 -9.66
CA ILE A 23 -16.56 -15.68 -8.38
C ILE A 23 -15.08 -15.34 -8.61
N VAL A 24 -14.43 -15.97 -9.58
CA VAL A 24 -13.01 -15.71 -9.90
C VAL A 24 -12.82 -14.27 -10.38
N VAL A 25 -13.70 -13.78 -11.26
CA VAL A 25 -13.66 -12.38 -11.73
C VAL A 25 -13.91 -11.41 -10.57
N LEU A 26 -14.89 -11.69 -9.71
CA LEU A 26 -15.16 -10.86 -8.54
C LEU A 26 -13.98 -10.83 -7.57
N ALA A 27 -13.36 -11.97 -7.29
CA ALA A 27 -12.17 -12.06 -6.45
C ALA A 27 -10.99 -11.27 -7.05
N ALA A 28 -10.80 -11.34 -8.37
CA ALA A 28 -9.77 -10.56 -9.07
C ALA A 28 -10.03 -9.05 -8.95
N LEU A 29 -11.28 -8.60 -9.13
CA LEU A 29 -11.65 -7.19 -8.97
C LEU A 29 -11.43 -6.69 -7.55
N ILE A 30 -11.82 -7.47 -6.54
CA ILE A 30 -11.58 -7.13 -5.13
C ILE A 30 -10.08 -7.01 -4.89
N GLY A 31 -9.27 -7.97 -5.35
CA GLY A 31 -7.82 -7.94 -5.19
C GLY A 31 -7.17 -6.68 -5.78
N ILE A 32 -7.60 -6.24 -6.97
CA ILE A 32 -7.10 -5.02 -7.60
C ILE A 32 -7.47 -3.79 -6.76
N LEU A 33 -8.71 -3.73 -6.25
CA LEU A 33 -9.17 -2.62 -5.41
C LEU A 33 -8.41 -2.53 -4.08
N THR A 34 -8.11 -3.66 -3.43
CA THR A 34 -7.34 -3.66 -2.17
C THR A 34 -5.92 -3.15 -2.38
N VAL A 35 -5.25 -3.56 -3.46
CA VAL A 35 -3.90 -3.09 -3.77
C VAL A 35 -3.89 -1.60 -4.12
N GLY A 36 -4.89 -1.13 -4.89
CA GLY A 36 -5.06 0.28 -5.21
C GLY A 36 -5.31 1.15 -3.96
N ALA A 37 -6.15 0.67 -3.03
CA ALA A 37 -6.40 1.34 -1.77
C ALA A 37 -5.11 1.46 -0.93
N HIS A 38 -4.35 0.36 -0.78
CA HIS A 38 -3.07 0.39 -0.07
C HIS A 38 -2.06 1.37 -0.67
N ALA A 39 -2.01 1.48 -2.00
CA ALA A 39 -1.13 2.43 -2.69
C ALA A 39 -1.55 3.90 -2.48
N MET A 40 -2.83 4.16 -2.21
CA MET A 40 -3.35 5.49 -1.94
C MET A 40 -3.07 5.96 -0.51
N PHE A 41 -3.11 5.03 0.46
CA PHE A 41 -2.89 5.32 1.88
C PHE A 41 -1.42 5.21 2.32
N GLN A 42 -0.55 4.64 1.50
CA GLN A 42 0.87 4.50 1.84
C GLN A 42 1.77 5.04 0.72
N VAL A 43 2.38 6.19 0.97
CA VAL A 43 3.35 6.80 0.04
C VAL A 43 4.76 6.42 0.51
N ARG A 44 5.44 5.58 -0.26
CA ARG A 44 6.87 5.28 -0.08
C ARG A 44 7.64 5.88 -1.24
N GLY A 45 8.75 6.53 -0.98
CA GLY A 45 9.59 7.06 -2.04
C GLY A 45 10.73 7.91 -1.52
N VAL A 46 11.35 8.64 -2.44
CA VAL A 46 12.44 9.57 -2.15
C VAL A 46 11.90 10.99 -2.16
N VAL A 47 12.28 11.78 -1.18
CA VAL A 47 11.94 13.21 -1.12
C VAL A 47 12.67 13.93 -2.24
N THR A 48 11.92 14.60 -3.10
CA THR A 48 12.42 15.38 -4.25
C THR A 48 12.21 16.88 -4.06
N GLY A 49 11.38 17.27 -3.10
CA GLY A 49 11.17 18.67 -2.73
C GLY A 49 10.68 18.80 -1.28
N VAL A 50 11.08 19.88 -0.63
CA VAL A 50 10.67 20.23 0.73
C VAL A 50 10.18 21.67 0.70
N GLY A 51 8.90 21.87 1.03
CA GLY A 51 8.32 23.19 1.29
C GLY A 51 8.19 23.43 2.79
N ASN A 52 7.61 24.57 3.19
CA ASN A 52 7.51 24.95 4.61
C ASN A 52 6.72 23.90 5.44
N ASN A 53 5.60 23.40 4.89
CA ASN A 53 4.72 22.44 5.55
C ASN A 53 4.31 21.26 4.64
N SER A 54 5.04 21.05 3.54
CA SER A 54 4.75 19.96 2.61
C SER A 54 6.03 19.33 2.09
N ILE A 55 5.94 18.05 1.71
CA ILE A 55 7.05 17.33 1.09
C ILE A 55 6.58 16.68 -0.20
N THR A 56 7.41 16.77 -1.23
CA THR A 56 7.20 16.09 -2.50
C THR A 56 7.98 14.79 -2.50
N VAL A 57 7.26 13.68 -2.58
CA VAL A 57 7.82 12.33 -2.60
C VAL A 57 7.64 11.74 -3.99
N ALA A 58 8.75 11.33 -4.59
CA ALA A 58 8.76 10.61 -5.85
C ALA A 58 8.96 9.11 -5.57
N ASN A 59 8.09 8.29 -6.16
CA ASN A 59 8.28 6.86 -6.27
C ASN A 59 8.35 6.48 -7.76
N PHE A 60 8.79 5.26 -8.06
CA PHE A 60 8.91 4.73 -9.42
C PHE A 60 7.63 4.87 -10.25
N PHE A 61 6.46 4.84 -9.60
CA PHE A 61 5.16 4.91 -10.28
C PHE A 61 4.55 6.32 -10.34
N ARG A 62 4.84 7.20 -9.37
CA ARG A 62 4.18 8.51 -9.25
C ARG A 62 4.93 9.45 -8.31
N THR A 63 4.93 10.74 -8.64
CA THR A 63 5.31 11.82 -7.73
C THR A 63 4.05 12.41 -7.06
N GLN A 64 4.09 12.57 -5.74
CA GLN A 64 3.01 13.20 -4.96
C GLN A 64 3.58 14.21 -3.98
N THR A 65 2.94 15.37 -3.91
CA THR A 65 3.15 16.33 -2.82
C THR A 65 2.18 16.00 -1.70
N VAL A 66 2.71 15.90 -0.49
CA VAL A 66 1.97 15.59 0.72
C VAL A 66 2.05 16.79 1.65
N ASP A 67 0.88 17.30 2.04
CA ASP A 67 0.75 18.30 3.08
C ASP A 67 0.91 17.63 4.46
N LEU A 68 1.77 18.21 5.28
CA LEU A 68 2.09 17.76 6.63
C LEU A 68 1.51 18.71 7.69
N THR A 69 0.66 19.66 7.30
CA THR A 69 -0.01 20.57 8.22
C THR A 69 -0.82 19.80 9.27
N GLY A 70 -0.52 20.04 10.56
CA GLY A 70 -1.14 19.33 11.68
C GLY A 70 -0.55 17.94 11.97
N SER A 71 0.44 17.50 11.20
CA SER A 71 1.20 16.28 11.50
C SER A 71 2.26 16.55 12.58
N THR A 72 2.53 15.56 13.43
CA THR A 72 3.62 15.58 14.42
C THR A 72 5.01 15.48 13.79
N VAL A 73 5.09 15.30 12.47
CA VAL A 73 6.33 15.16 11.70
C VAL A 73 6.99 16.53 11.52
N ASN A 74 8.21 16.67 12.02
CA ASN A 74 9.00 17.89 11.83
C ASN A 74 9.64 17.91 10.42
N THR A 75 9.13 18.77 9.53
CA THR A 75 9.64 18.96 8.18
C THR A 75 11.09 19.44 8.13
N ALA A 76 11.59 20.11 9.18
CA ALA A 76 12.96 20.61 9.25
C ALA A 76 14.01 19.49 9.25
N ASN A 77 13.62 18.27 9.65
CA ASN A 77 14.51 17.10 9.67
C ASN A 77 14.48 16.29 8.36
N ILE A 78 13.63 16.66 7.41
CA ILE A 78 13.49 15.95 6.13
C ILE A 78 14.31 16.67 5.07
N LYS A 79 15.21 15.94 4.41
CA LYS A 79 16.06 16.46 3.33
C LYS A 79 15.69 15.86 1.99
N ILE A 80 15.99 16.60 0.93
CA ILE A 80 15.91 16.07 -0.44
C ILE A 80 16.89 14.89 -0.55
N GLY A 81 16.43 13.78 -1.11
CA GLY A 81 17.17 12.51 -1.17
C GLY A 81 16.80 11.52 -0.07
N ASP A 82 16.09 11.93 0.98
CA ASP A 82 15.67 11.04 2.05
C ASP A 82 14.63 10.03 1.57
N LYS A 83 14.78 8.78 1.99
CA LYS A 83 13.75 7.76 1.82
C LYS A 83 12.72 7.90 2.92
N VAL A 84 11.49 8.19 2.53
CA VAL A 84 10.35 8.40 3.43
C VAL A 84 9.25 7.39 3.19
N LYS A 85 8.59 7.00 4.29
CA LYS A 85 7.34 6.23 4.28
C LYS A 85 6.29 7.05 5.01
N ILE A 86 5.29 7.49 4.26
CA ILE A 86 4.15 8.26 4.75
C ILE A 86 2.92 7.34 4.76
N GLN A 87 2.20 7.32 5.88
CA GLN A 87 0.90 6.67 6.00
C GLN A 87 -0.18 7.72 6.20
N LYS A 88 -1.26 7.58 5.44
CA LYS A 88 -2.44 8.44 5.46
C LYS A 88 -3.64 7.68 6.03
N ASP A 89 -4.54 8.40 6.68
CA ASP A 89 -5.85 7.87 7.06
C ASP A 89 -6.80 7.78 5.86
N LEU A 90 -8.01 7.26 6.09
CA LEU A 90 -9.08 7.15 5.08
C LEU A 90 -9.53 8.51 4.52
N HIS A 91 -9.29 9.61 5.25
CA HIS A 91 -9.60 10.98 4.83
C HIS A 91 -8.42 11.66 4.10
N GLY A 92 -7.26 10.98 3.99
CA GLY A 92 -6.06 11.50 3.35
C GLY A 92 -5.13 12.30 4.26
N ASN A 93 -5.43 12.40 5.56
CA ASN A 93 -4.59 13.07 6.56
C ASN A 93 -3.34 12.23 6.85
N VAL A 94 -2.20 12.87 7.07
CA VAL A 94 -0.95 12.17 7.38
C VAL A 94 -0.94 11.74 8.84
N LEU A 95 -1.04 10.44 9.06
CA LEU A 95 -0.95 9.83 10.39
C LEU A 95 0.51 9.72 10.84
N TYR A 96 1.41 9.41 9.91
CA TYR A 96 2.81 9.13 10.23
C TYR A 96 3.72 9.32 9.01
N ALA A 97 4.91 9.89 9.21
CA ALA A 97 5.99 9.86 8.22
C ALA A 97 7.30 9.46 8.92
N ARG A 98 7.92 8.37 8.44
CA ARG A 98 9.26 7.94 8.89
C ARG A 98 10.28 8.21 7.81
N THR A 99 11.35 8.89 8.14
CA THR A 99 12.58 8.91 7.34
C THR A 99 13.41 7.68 7.69
N SER A 100 14.17 7.15 6.74
CA SER A 100 15.06 6.01 7.00
C SER A 100 16.24 6.35 7.92
N LEU A 101 16.40 7.63 8.28
CA LEU A 101 17.34 8.13 9.29
C LEU A 101 16.83 7.89 10.73
N ASP A 102 15.53 7.64 10.92
CA ASP A 102 14.91 7.39 12.23
C ASP A 102 15.08 5.92 12.69
N LYS A 103 16.09 5.24 12.14
CA LYS A 103 16.46 3.84 12.37
C LYS A 103 17.72 3.66 13.23
N ASP A 104 18.23 4.72 13.81
CA ASP A 104 19.30 4.63 14.81
C ASP A 104 18.76 4.38 16.24
N GLY A 105 17.48 4.01 16.39
CA GLY A 105 16.84 3.87 17.70
C GLY A 105 15.88 2.68 17.89
N GLU A 106 15.76 1.75 16.95
CA GLU A 106 14.97 0.53 17.16
C GLU A 106 15.92 -0.66 17.16
N HIS A 107 16.34 -0.99 18.38
CA HIS A 107 17.15 -2.15 18.76
C HIS A 107 16.55 -3.40 18.12
N ASP A 108 17.35 -4.11 17.34
CA ASP A 108 17.09 -5.50 16.99
C ASP A 108 17.12 -6.29 18.29
N ASP A 109 15.95 -6.69 18.79
CA ASP A 109 15.85 -7.74 19.81
C ASP A 109 15.38 -9.02 19.11
N ASP A 110 16.27 -10.01 19.13
CA ASP A 110 16.15 -11.39 18.66
C ASP A 110 14.91 -12.14 19.22
#